data_AF-A0A370KSW3-F1
#
_entry.id   AF-A0A370KSW3-F1
#
_cell.length_a   1.000
_cell.length_b   1.000
_cell.length_c   1.000
_cell.angle_alpha   90.00
_cell.angle_beta   90.00
_cell.angle_gamma   90.00
#
_symmetry.space_group_name_H-M   'P 1'
#
loop_
_entity.id
_entity.type
_entity.pdbx_description
1 polymer ?
#
loop_
_entity_poly.entity_id
_entity_poly.type
_entity_poly.pdbx_seq_one_letter_code
_entity_poly.pdbx_strand_id
1 'polypeptide(L)' 'MANRETSETCRETLSEPFATLVEKATSSGWPEHEVALALSDLAEAYVVKVTARVIIEGSIQSELASERLKN' A
#
# COMPACT_ATOMS: atom_id res chain seq x y z
N MET A 1 -20.86 4.19 5.34
CA MET A 1 -20.91 2.82 4.77
C MET A 1 -20.01 2.63 3.53
N ALA A 2 -19.33 3.66 3.00
CA ALA A 2 -18.54 3.56 1.76
C ALA A 2 -17.11 2.93 1.86
N ASN A 3 -16.66 2.52 3.05
CA ASN A 3 -15.27 2.07 3.25
C ASN A 3 -15.08 0.54 3.13
N ARG A 4 -16.16 -0.23 3.21
CA ARG A 4 -16.11 -1.70 3.18
C ARG A 4 -16.19 -2.23 1.75
N GLU A 5 -17.09 -1.63 0.95
CA GLU A 5 -17.25 -1.93 -0.48
C GLU A 5 -15.98 -1.59 -1.28
N THR A 6 -15.29 -0.49 -0.96
CA THR A 6 -14.05 -0.09 -1.65
C THR A 6 -12.86 -0.99 -1.33
N SER A 7 -12.74 -1.49 -0.09
CA SER A 7 -11.63 -2.38 0.27
C SER A 7 -11.81 -3.80 -0.29
N GLU A 8 -13.05 -4.29 -0.35
CA GLU A 8 -13.41 -5.55 -1.00
C GLU A 8 -13.13 -5.46 -2.51
N THR A 9 -13.50 -4.35 -3.16
CA THR A 9 -13.20 -4.10 -4.58
C THR A 9 -11.69 -4.07 -4.86
N CYS A 10 -10.90 -3.44 -3.98
CA CYS A 10 -9.45 -3.36 -4.14
C CYS A 10 -8.78 -4.74 -4.02
N ARG A 11 -9.16 -5.52 -3.00
CA ARG A 11 -8.62 -6.87 -2.80
C ARG A 11 -8.96 -7.79 -3.96
N GLU A 12 -10.19 -7.73 -4.45
CA GLU A 12 -10.63 -8.51 -5.62
C GLU A 12 -9.85 -8.13 -6.88
N THR A 13 -9.68 -6.83 -7.13
CA THR A 13 -8.91 -6.32 -8.28
C THR A 13 -7.45 -6.76 -8.24
N LEU A 14 -6.85 -6.83 -7.04
CA LEU A 14 -5.44 -7.21 -6.87
C LEU A 14 -5.21 -8.73 -6.84
N SER A 15 -6.26 -9.53 -6.64
CA SER A 15 -6.18 -11.00 -6.52
C SER A 15 -5.45 -11.65 -7.70
N GLU A 16 -5.90 -11.38 -8.92
CA GLU A 16 -5.34 -11.98 -10.14
C GLU A 16 -3.91 -11.49 -10.46
N PRO A 17 -3.61 -10.17 -10.40
CA PRO A 17 -2.24 -9.68 -10.51
C PRO A 17 -1.29 -10.25 -9.45
N PHE A 18 -1.76 -10.40 -8.20
CA PHE A 18 -0.98 -10.96 -7.10
C PHE A 18 -0.67 -12.44 -7.35
N ALA A 19 -1.65 -13.22 -7.77
CA ALA A 19 -1.45 -14.62 -8.16
C ALA A 19 -0.43 -14.75 -9.31
N THR A 20 -0.50 -13.86 -10.31
CA THR A 20 0.48 -13.82 -11.42
C THR A 20 1.90 -13.53 -10.93
N LEU A 21 2.05 -12.66 -9.94
CA LEU A 21 3.34 -12.34 -9.31
C LEU A 21 3.92 -13.56 -8.58
N VAL A 22 3.07 -14.26 -7.82
CA VAL A 22 3.46 -15.50 -7.12
C VAL A 22 3.88 -16.57 -8.13
N GLU A 23 3.08 -16.81 -9.16
CA GLU A 23 3.36 -17.80 -10.21
C GLU A 23 4.69 -17.53 -10.92
N LYS A 24 5.00 -16.27 -11.23
CA LYS A 24 6.28 -15.91 -11.85
C LYS A 24 7.47 -16.21 -10.94
N ALA A 25 7.35 -15.92 -9.65
CA ALA A 25 8.41 -16.16 -8.70
C ALA A 25 8.64 -17.66 -8.47
N THR A 26 7.58 -18.44 -8.30
CA THR A 26 7.67 -19.90 -8.13
C THR A 26 8.16 -20.59 -9.41
N SER A 27 7.73 -20.13 -10.59
CA SER A 27 8.23 -20.62 -11.89
C SER A 27 9.70 -20.30 -12.12
N SER A 28 10.24 -19.29 -11.41
CA SER A 28 11.67 -18.95 -11.42
C SER A 28 12.49 -19.80 -10.43
N GLY A 29 11.88 -20.80 -9.80
CA GLY A 29 12.53 -21.74 -8.89
C GLY A 29 12.52 -21.32 -7.41
N TRP A 30 11.82 -20.25 -7.05
CA TRP A 30 11.73 -19.82 -5.66
C TRP A 30 10.73 -20.69 -4.88
N PRO A 31 11.08 -21.14 -3.66
CA PRO A 31 10.13 -21.78 -2.76
C PRO A 31 8.96 -20.86 -2.43
N GLU A 32 7.73 -21.39 -2.42
CA GLU A 32 6.51 -20.61 -2.18
C GLU A 32 6.54 -19.83 -0.85
N HIS A 33 7.14 -20.41 0.20
CA HIS A 33 7.28 -19.75 1.50
C HIS A 33 8.25 -18.54 1.45
N GLU A 34 9.32 -18.60 0.66
CA GLU A 34 10.24 -17.48 0.48
C GLU A 34 9.58 -16.36 -0.34
N VAL A 35 8.79 -16.73 -1.36
CA VAL A 35 7.98 -15.78 -2.13
C VAL A 35 6.98 -15.06 -1.22
N ALA A 36 6.28 -15.80 -0.35
CA ALA A 36 5.33 -15.21 0.60
C ALA A 36 6.00 -14.22 1.57
N LEU A 37 7.18 -14.57 2.09
CA LEU A 37 7.96 -13.67 2.95
C LEU A 37 8.36 -12.40 2.20
N ALA A 38 8.97 -12.52 1.02
CA ALA A 38 9.42 -11.37 0.24
C ALA A 38 8.27 -10.43 -0.17
N LEU A 39 7.12 -10.99 -0.56
CA LEU A 39 5.94 -10.19 -0.89
C LEU A 39 5.36 -9.47 0.34
N SER A 40 5.45 -10.09 1.54
CA SER A 40 5.04 -9.46 2.79
C SER A 40 5.93 -8.26 3.13
N ASP A 41 7.26 -8.42 3.02
CA ASP A 41 8.23 -7.34 3.25
C ASP A 41 8.01 -6.15 2.31
N LEU A 42 7.73 -6.43 1.02
CA LEU A 42 7.42 -5.40 0.04
C LEU A 42 6.12 -4.66 0.34
N ALA A 43 5.08 -5.39 0.78
CA ALA A 43 3.81 -4.79 1.17
C ALA A 43 3.97 -3.90 2.41
N GLU A 44 4.72 -4.34 3.42
CA GLU A 44 5.04 -3.53 4.61
C GLU A 44 5.79 -2.25 4.23
N ALA A 45 6.84 -2.36 3.41
CA ALA A 45 7.60 -1.20 2.94
C ALA A 45 6.73 -0.20 2.17
N TYR A 46 5.77 -0.68 1.38
CA TYR A 46 4.82 0.18 0.66
C TYR A 46 3.89 0.92 1.62
N VAL A 47 3.35 0.24 2.64
CA VAL A 47 2.50 0.87 3.66
C VAL A 47 3.26 1.98 4.38
N VAL A 48 4.48 1.71 4.85
CA VAL A 48 5.33 2.73 5.51
C VAL A 48 5.52 3.95 4.62
N LYS A 49 5.86 3.75 3.34
CA LYS A 49 6.06 4.83 2.37
C LYS A 49 4.80 5.67 2.16
N VAL A 50 3.65 5.04 1.97
CA VAL A 50 2.38 5.74 1.74
C VAL A 50 1.93 6.48 2.98
N THR A 51 2.00 5.85 4.15
CA THR A 51 1.63 6.48 5.42
C THR A 51 2.51 7.69 5.74
N ALA A 52 3.83 7.57 5.56
CA ALA A 52 4.75 8.69 5.74
C ALA A 52 4.39 9.87 4.83
N ARG A 53 4.08 9.60 3.56
CA ARG A 53 3.65 10.62 2.60
C ARG A 53 2.37 11.33 3.04
N VAL A 54 1.35 10.57 3.45
CA VAL A 54 0.06 11.12 3.91
C VAL A 54 0.25 12.02 5.15
N ILE A 55 1.09 11.60 6.10
CA ILE A 55 1.39 12.40 7.29
C ILE A 55 2.08 13.73 6.91
N ILE A 56 3.07 13.68 6.03
CA ILE A 56 3.81 14.88 5.59
C ILE A 56 2.88 15.83 4.83
N GLU A 57 2.09 15.32 3.88
CA GLU A 57 1.13 16.14 3.12
C GLU A 57 0.09 16.79 4.05
N GLY A 58 -0.44 16.05 5.03
CA GLY A 58 -1.36 16.58 6.04
C GLY A 58 -0.72 17.64 6.93
N SER A 59 0.55 17.46 7.33
CA SER A 59 1.29 18.45 8.12
C SER A 59 1.46 19.76 7.37
N ILE A 60 1.87 19.71 6.10
CA ILE A 60 2.05 20.90 5.25
C ILE A 60 0.73 21.66 5.08
N GLN A 61 -0.37 20.93 4.85
CA GLN A 61 -1.70 21.55 4.74
C GLN A 61 -2.13 22.24 6.04
N SER A 62 -1.86 21.63 7.19
CA SER A 62 -2.16 22.22 8.50
C SER A 62 -1.35 23.48 8.79
N GLU A 63 -0.07 23.49 8.41
CA GLU A 63 0.83 24.64 8.59
C GLU A 63 0.37 25.82 7.72
N LEU A 64 0.09 25.57 6.43
CA LEU A 64 -0.45 26.58 5.51
C LEU A 64 -1.80 27.14 5.95
N ALA A 65 -2.68 26.31 6.52
CA ALA A 65 -3.96 26.76 7.07
C ALA A 65 -3.75 27.66 8.30
N SER A 66 -2.79 27.34 9.15
CA SER A 66 -2.47 28.13 10.36
C SER A 66 -1.85 29.48 10.02
N GLU A 67 -0.99 29.55 9.00
CA GLU A 67 -0.41 30.81 8.52
C GLU A 67 -1.47 31.75 7.92
N ARG A 68 -2.45 31.21 7.18
CA ARG A 68 -3.55 32.01 6.61
C ARG A 68 -4.49 32.61 7.65
N LEU A 69 -4.62 31.98 8.82
CA LEU A 69 -5.44 32.48 9.93
C LEU A 69 -4.75 33.57 10.77
N LYS A 70 -3.42 33.76 10.60
CA LYS A 70 -2.64 34.78 11.30
C LYS A 70 -2.54 36.12 10.55
N ASN A 71 -3.00 36.18 9.30
CA ASN A 71 -3.04 37.38 8.45
C ASN A 71 -4.47 37.92 8.33
#